data_AF-A0A150Y0J9-F1
#
_entry.id   AF-A0A150Y0J9-F1
#
_cell.length_a   1.000
_cell.length_b   1.000
_cell.length_c   1.000
_cell.angle_alpha   90.00
_cell.angle_beta   90.00
_cell.angle_gamma   90.00
#
_symmetry.space_group_name_H-M   'P 1'
#
loop_
_entity.id
_entity.type
_entity.pdbx_description
1 polymer ?
#
loop_
_entity_poly.entity_id
_entity_poly.type
_entity_poly.pdbx_seq_one_letter_code
_entity_poly.pdbx_strand_id
1 'polypeptide(L)' 'MDIKAKKLHFIQEVLALTNEKVIDKLESLLKREKLKKAKNTSAHDLLGVMTKDEAHDMKKEIEAACENINEEDWK' A
#
# COMPACT_ATOMS: atom_id res chain seq x y z
N MET A 1 -19.74 0.81 -20.51
CA MET A 1 -20.31 2.03 -19.92
C MET A 1 -19.16 2.97 -19.59
N ASP A 2 -19.16 4.16 -20.20
CA ASP A 2 -18.13 5.19 -20.04
C ASP A 2 -17.98 5.63 -18.57
N ILE A 3 -16.76 5.98 -18.16
CA ILE A 3 -16.48 6.31 -16.75
C ILE A 3 -17.14 7.62 -16.31
N LYS A 4 -17.36 8.57 -17.22
CA LYS A 4 -18.09 9.81 -16.93
C LYS A 4 -19.57 9.49 -16.71
N ALA A 5 -20.14 8.62 -17.54
CA ALA A 5 -21.51 8.13 -17.36
C ALA A 5 -21.69 7.41 -16.02
N LYS A 6 -20.74 6.56 -15.62
CA LYS A 6 -20.76 5.89 -14.29
C LYS A 6 -20.71 6.89 -13.13
N LYS A 7 -19.88 7.94 -13.23
CA LYS A 7 -19.80 8.98 -12.19
C LYS A 7 -21.11 9.75 -12.03
N LEU A 8 -21.74 10.11 -13.15
CA LEU A 8 -23.03 10.80 -13.14
C LEU A 8 -24.12 9.95 -12.50
N HIS A 9 -24.21 8.67 -12.88
CA HIS A 9 -25.17 7.73 -12.29
C HIS A 9 -24.99 7.61 -10.77
N PHE A 10 -23.75 7.45 -10.32
CA PHE A 10 -23.44 7.34 -8.90
C PHE A 10 -23.85 8.61 -8.12
N ILE A 11 -23.62 9.80 -8.68
CA ILE A 11 -24.06 11.06 -8.05
C ILE A 11 -25.58 11.11 -7.94
N GLN A 12 -26.31 10.70 -8.97
CA GLN A 12 -27.77 10.67 -8.95
C GLN A 12 -28.31 9.72 -7.87
N GLU A 13 -27.73 8.52 -7.76
CA GLU A 13 -28.11 7.57 -6.71
C GLU A 13 -27.84 8.12 -5.31
N VAL A 14 -26.70 8.78 -5.10
CA VAL A 14 -26.34 9.39 -3.81
C VAL A 14 -27.28 10.56 -3.47
N LEU A 15 -27.64 11.40 -4.44
CA LEU A 15 -28.57 12.51 -4.24
C LEU A 15 -29.99 12.02 -3.90
N ALA A 16 -30.38 10.85 -4.39
CA ALA A 16 -31.67 10.24 -4.09
C ALA A 16 -31.73 9.62 -2.68
N LEU A 17 -30.58 9.42 -2.01
CA LEU A 17 -30.55 8.89 -0.64
C LEU A 17 -30.99 9.97 0.35
N THR A 18 -31.91 9.60 1.23
CA THR A 18 -32.37 10.44 2.35
C THR A 18 -31.77 10.02 3.70
N ASN A 19 -31.07 8.88 3.74
CA ASN A 19 -30.51 8.34 4.97
C ASN A 19 -29.06 8.83 5.17
N GLU A 20 -28.89 9.80 6.08
CA GLU A 20 -27.60 10.39 6.42
C GLU A 20 -26.54 9.34 6.81
N LYS A 21 -26.92 8.29 7.56
CA LYS A 21 -25.96 7.24 7.97
C LYS A 21 -25.38 6.48 6.77
N VAL A 22 -26.13 6.36 5.68
CA VAL A 22 -25.64 5.71 4.45
C VAL A 22 -24.70 6.66 3.70
N ILE A 23 -25.05 7.95 3.64
CA ILE A 23 -24.22 8.99 3.04
C ILE A 23 -22.86 9.08 3.77
N ASP A 24 -22.86 9.11 5.10
CA ASP A 24 -21.65 9.14 5.92
C ASP A 24 -20.73 7.95 5.65
N LYS A 25 -21.32 6.75 5.53
CA LYS A 25 -20.56 5.52 5.21
C LYS A 25 -19.92 5.63 3.83
N LEU A 26 -20.65 6.07 2.82
CA LEU A 26 -20.13 6.24 1.46
C LEU A 26 -19.02 7.30 1.41
N GLU A 27 -19.18 8.42 2.12
CA GLU A 27 -18.16 9.45 2.20
C GLU A 27 -16.89 8.97 2.90
N SER A 28 -17.03 8.25 4.03
CA SER A 28 -15.90 7.68 4.76
C SER A 28 -15.11 6.68 3.90
N LEU A 29 -15.81 5.87 3.10
CA LEU A 29 -15.19 4.92 2.17
C LEU A 29 -14.40 5.66 1.09
N LEU A 30 -14.99 6.67 0.46
CA LEU A 30 -14.32 7.49 -0.55
C LEU A 30 -13.07 8.19 0.02
N LYS A 31 -13.14 8.73 1.25
CA LYS A 31 -11.99 9.33 1.94
C LYS A 31 -10.89 8.30 2.19
N ARG A 32 -11.25 7.11 2.69
CA ARG A 32 -10.29 6.02 2.95
C ARG A 32 -9.57 5.55 1.70
N GLU A 33 -10.28 5.35 0.60
CA GLU A 33 -9.67 4.91 -0.66
C GLU A 33 -8.76 5.98 -1.28
N LYS A 34 -9.07 7.28 -1.09
CA LYS A 34 -8.12 8.37 -1.45
C LYS A 34 -6.85 8.33 -0.60
N LEU A 35 -6.96 8.04 0.69
CA LEU A 35 -5.81 7.95 1.61
C LEU A 35 -4.95 6.71 1.37
N LYS A 36 -5.54 5.57 0.98
CA LYS A 36 -4.78 4.35 0.64
C LYS A 36 -3.80 4.57 -0.52
N LYS A 37 -4.13 5.46 -1.46
CA LYS A 37 -3.20 5.84 -2.54
C LYS A 37 -1.95 6.59 -2.06
N ALA A 38 -1.95 7.08 -0.81
CA ALA A 38 -0.86 7.84 -0.21
C ALA A 38 -0.15 7.10 0.94
N LYS A 39 -0.51 5.83 1.22
CA LYS A 39 0.17 5.07 2.27
C LYS A 39 1.48 4.53 1.71
N ASN A 40 2.58 5.22 1.98
CA ASN A 40 3.92 4.67 1.82
C ASN A 40 4.03 3.46 2.76
N THR A 41 3.99 2.25 2.21
CA THR A 41 4.26 1.04 2.96
C THR A 41 5.66 1.16 3.55
N SER A 42 5.75 1.21 4.87
CA SER A 42 7.01 1.23 5.59
C SER A 42 7.52 -0.20 5.75
N ALA A 43 8.83 -0.38 5.94
CA ALA A 43 9.41 -1.69 6.24
C ALA A 43 8.78 -2.32 7.51
N HIS A 44 8.27 -1.48 8.42
CA HIS A 44 7.56 -1.94 9.62
C HIS A 44 6.22 -2.61 9.32
N ASP A 45 5.57 -2.28 8.19
CA ASP A 45 4.32 -2.92 7.76
C ASP A 45 4.55 -4.37 7.27
N LEU A 46 5.81 -4.79 7.08
CA LEU A 46 6.20 -6.14 6.66
C LEU A 46 6.79 -6.98 7.81
N LEU A 47 6.81 -6.45 9.05
CA LEU A 47 7.31 -7.18 10.21
C LEU A 47 6.45 -8.41 10.48
N GLY A 48 7.09 -9.58 10.54
CA GLY A 48 6.43 -10.87 10.78
C GLY A 48 5.93 -11.58 9.52
N VAL A 49 6.14 -11.02 8.32
CA VAL A 49 5.81 -11.69 7.05
C VAL A 49 6.83 -12.76 6.69
N MET A 50 8.09 -12.58 7.10
CA MET A 50 9.20 -13.48 6.75
C MET A 50 9.58 -14.37 7.92
N THR A 51 9.79 -15.66 7.64
CA THR A 51 10.31 -16.63 8.60
C THR A 51 11.81 -16.45 8.83
N LYS A 52 12.35 -17.05 9.90
CA LYS A 52 13.78 -16.95 10.20
C LYS A 52 14.66 -17.60 9.13
N ASP A 53 14.17 -18.67 8.51
CA ASP A 53 14.91 -19.41 7.49
C ASP A 53 14.99 -18.60 6.20
N GLU A 54 13.88 -18.02 5.75
CA GLU A 54 13.85 -17.10 4.60
C GLU A 54 14.74 -15.86 4.83
N ALA A 55 14.76 -15.33 6.06
CA ALA A 55 15.64 -14.23 6.43
C ALA A 55 17.12 -14.64 6.38
N HIS A 56 17.44 -15.87 6.77
CA HIS A 56 18.80 -16.41 6.75
C HIS A 56 19.30 -16.60 5.31
N ASP A 57 18.47 -17.18 4.45
CA ASP A 57 18.78 -17.38 3.04
C ASP A 57 18.98 -16.04 2.32
N MET A 58 18.10 -15.06 2.59
CA MET A 58 18.26 -13.71 2.06
C MET A 58 19.58 -13.07 2.48
N LYS A 59 19.97 -13.21 3.75
CA LYS A 59 21.25 -12.68 4.25
C LYS A 59 22.43 -13.33 3.56
N LYS A 60 22.40 -14.65 3.41
CA LYS A 60 23.47 -15.42 2.75
C LYS A 60 23.65 -14.98 1.29
N GLU A 61 22.55 -14.76 0.58
CA GLU A 61 22.60 -14.34 -0.83
C GLU A 61 23.12 -12.91 -0.99
N ILE A 62 22.76 -12.01 -0.06
CA ILE A 62 23.31 -10.65 0.00
C ILE A 62 24.82 -10.69 0.27
N GLU A 63 25.27 -11.47 1.25
CA GLU A 63 26.69 -11.63 1.58
C GLU A 63 27.48 -12.26 0.43
N ALA A 64 26.89 -13.19 -0.32
CA ALA A 64 27.52 -13.78 -1.50
C ALA A 64 27.59 -12.82 -2.70
N ALA A 65 26.65 -11.89 -2.81
CA ALA A 65 26.58 -10.92 -3.90
C ALA A 65 27.35 -9.61 -3.63
N CYS A 66 27.58 -9.25 -2.36
CA CYS A 66 28.36 -8.08 -1.99
C CYS A 66 29.87 -8.37 -2.08
N GLU A 67 30.62 -7.42 -2.64
CA GLU A 67 32.08 -7.45 -2.61
C GLU A 67 32.57 -7.24 -1.17
N ASN A 68 33.56 -8.03 -0.75
CA ASN A 68 34.25 -7.81 0.51
C ASN A 68 35.16 -6.60 0.35
N ILE A 69 34.69 -5.43 0.80
CA ILE A 69 35.51 -4.22 0.84
C ILE A 69 36.61 -4.44 1.87
N ASN A 70 37.85 -4.60 1.40
CA ASN A 70 39.02 -4.78 2.26
C ASN A 70 39.61 -3.40 2.55
N GLU A 71 39.75 -3.02 3.82
CA GLU A 71 40.22 -1.67 4.20
C GLU A 71 41.63 -1.36 3.66
N GLU A 72 42.44 -2.38 3.39
CA GLU A 72 43.78 -2.26 2.83
C GLU A 72 43.78 -1.99 1.31
N ASP A 73 42.67 -2.21 0.58
CA ASP A 73 42.56 -1.87 -0.84
C ASP A 73 42.44 -0.36 -1.08
N TRP A 74 42.21 0.42 -0.01
CA TRP A 74 42.03 1.88 -0.04
C TRP A 74 43.22 2.68 0.54
N LYS A 75 44.32 2.00 0.89
CA LYS A 75 45.59 2.63 1.28
C LYS A 75 46.57 2.69 0.11
#